data_AF-Q9KZX0-F1
#
_entry.id   AF-Q9KZX0-F1
#
_cell.length_a   1.000
_cell.length_b   1.000
_cell.length_c   1.000
_cell.angle_alpha   90.00
_cell.angle_beta   90.00
_cell.angle_gamma   90.00
#
_symmetry.space_group_name_H-M   'P 1'
#
loop_
_entity.id
_entity.type
_entity.pdbx_description
1 polymer ?
#
loop_
_entity_poly.entity_id
_entity_poly.type
_entity_poly.pdbx_seq_one_letter_code
_entity_poly.pdbx_strand_id
1 'polypeptide(L)'
;MRLDELNAQERRLWDAFPTGRPVDLRDGPSPSDPVVRSEVVAALLLGANPDHDPGDRPALRLTGAHLTGRLDIGFTEVAVPVRLTDCRFDEAPLVQGARTRELALTGCVLPGLLADTAQIDGRLVVSHCTLTGPLVLTRIQVNGDLDLRDTVVRHPAGEAIPAVHARVGGDALCANLAVEGTFRLSGASIEGEFDLEGATLRAPGGHALDAYHIRVAEDFTCHPGFSAEGRIILSGATVAAAVGFCGARLSNPGDIALEAVDVTVGRNFDLGLGLTVDGAVKLDGTRVGTELSFRDAELTHKDGTALSLRAAQARETDLRTRRPVDAVVDARNARLGTLYDAQETWPTDLRLADATYETLAFPLPAAQRVRWIRRTTGDYFPQPYEQLAAAYRRLGHEDEARTVLLAKQRHRRATLPAHTRLWGHVQDVSVGYGYRPLRAGLWLLALLACGALYFAQHTPAPLEAAKAPPFNAVFYTLDLLVPIITFGQEPAYAPRGPGQWLSYALITAGWILATTVTAGVSRTLNRQ
;
A
#
# COMPACT_ATOMS: atom_id res chain seq x y z
N MET A 1 -9.28 -1.27 -59.18
CA MET A 1 -8.50 -2.51 -59.25
C MET A 1 -9.04 -3.36 -60.39
N ARG A 2 -8.21 -3.91 -61.27
CA ARG A 2 -8.70 -4.78 -62.36
C ARG A 2 -8.62 -6.25 -61.93
N LEU A 3 -9.67 -7.02 -62.22
CA LEU A 3 -9.80 -8.41 -61.75
C LEU A 3 -8.76 -9.37 -62.35
N ASP A 4 -8.21 -9.03 -63.51
CA ASP A 4 -7.15 -9.73 -64.25
C ASP A 4 -5.76 -9.53 -63.62
N GLU A 5 -5.61 -8.54 -62.75
CA GLU A 5 -4.35 -8.28 -62.02
C GLU A 5 -4.27 -9.05 -60.69
N LEU A 6 -5.35 -9.74 -60.28
CA LEU A 6 -5.40 -10.52 -59.03
C LEU A 6 -4.67 -11.85 -59.18
N ASN A 7 -3.82 -12.18 -58.21
CA ASN A 7 -3.24 -13.52 -58.12
C ASN A 7 -4.30 -14.56 -57.66
N ALA A 8 -3.97 -15.85 -57.72
CA ALA A 8 -4.93 -16.92 -57.41
C ALA A 8 -5.48 -16.86 -55.95
N GLN A 9 -4.67 -16.38 -55.01
CA GLN A 9 -5.03 -16.27 -53.58
C GLN A 9 -5.91 -15.04 -53.34
N GLU A 10 -5.53 -13.90 -53.94
CA GLU A 10 -6.31 -12.67 -53.95
C GLU A 10 -7.67 -12.88 -54.60
N ARG A 11 -7.73 -13.63 -55.70
CA ARG A 11 -8.99 -13.97 -56.37
C ARG A 11 -9.92 -14.80 -55.47
N ARG A 12 -9.37 -15.81 -54.78
CA ARG A 12 -10.12 -16.60 -53.79
C ARG A 12 -10.69 -15.72 -52.67
N LEU A 13 -9.90 -14.79 -52.16
CA LEU A 13 -10.33 -13.82 -51.17
C LEU A 13 -11.43 -12.90 -51.71
N TRP A 14 -11.22 -12.36 -52.91
CA TRP A 14 -12.15 -11.46 -53.59
C TRP A 14 -13.53 -12.08 -53.76
N ASP A 15 -13.59 -13.32 -54.26
CA ASP A 15 -14.85 -14.02 -54.50
C ASP A 15 -15.54 -14.48 -53.19
N ALA A 16 -14.80 -14.68 -52.11
CA ALA A 16 -15.36 -15.10 -50.81
C ALA A 16 -15.88 -13.93 -49.96
N PHE A 17 -15.36 -12.71 -50.16
CA PHE A 17 -15.65 -11.54 -49.35
C PHE A 17 -17.14 -11.16 -49.27
N PRO A 18 -17.92 -11.10 -50.36
CA PRO A 18 -19.34 -10.71 -50.32
C PRO A 18 -20.20 -11.59 -49.41
N THR A 19 -19.93 -12.90 -49.41
CA THR A 19 -20.65 -13.88 -48.57
C THR A 19 -20.06 -14.02 -47.17
N GLY A 20 -18.90 -13.41 -46.91
CA GLY A 20 -18.16 -13.51 -45.66
C GLY A 20 -17.60 -14.91 -45.37
N ARG A 21 -17.42 -15.74 -46.40
CA ARG A 21 -16.91 -17.11 -46.23
C ARG A 21 -15.41 -17.09 -45.87
N PRO A 22 -14.94 -17.89 -44.90
CA PRO A 22 -13.53 -17.91 -44.53
C PRO A 22 -12.63 -18.44 -45.66
N VAL A 23 -11.45 -17.84 -45.80
CA VAL A 23 -10.41 -18.25 -46.74
C VAL A 23 -9.15 -18.64 -45.98
N ASP A 24 -8.85 -19.94 -45.95
CA ASP A 24 -7.60 -20.48 -45.41
C ASP A 24 -6.61 -20.73 -46.56
N LEU A 25 -5.47 -20.05 -46.51
CA LEU A 25 -4.40 -20.19 -47.51
C LEU A 25 -3.33 -21.20 -47.12
N ARG A 26 -3.43 -21.84 -45.94
CA ARG A 26 -2.56 -22.95 -45.51
C ARG A 26 -2.96 -24.27 -46.16
N ASP A 27 -4.25 -24.42 -46.47
CA ASP A 27 -4.81 -25.59 -47.12
C ASP A 27 -4.55 -25.53 -48.64
N GLY A 28 -3.39 -26.05 -49.07
CA GLY A 28 -3.06 -26.11 -50.49
C GLY A 28 -1.81 -26.92 -50.84
N PRO A 29 -1.71 -27.43 -52.08
CA PRO A 29 -0.59 -28.26 -52.54
C PRO A 29 0.69 -27.49 -52.87
N SER A 30 0.75 -26.16 -52.70
CA SER A 30 1.91 -25.33 -53.03
C SER A 30 2.71 -24.94 -51.78
N PRO A 31 4.05 -25.07 -51.78
CA PRO A 31 4.87 -24.78 -50.62
C PRO A 31 5.10 -23.27 -50.45
N SER A 32 5.35 -22.88 -49.19
CA SER A 32 5.83 -21.58 -48.70
C SER A 32 4.99 -20.35 -49.04
N ASP A 33 4.24 -19.87 -48.04
CA ASP A 33 4.02 -18.44 -47.81
C ASP A 33 3.09 -17.72 -48.81
N PRO A 34 1.76 -17.84 -48.63
CA PRO A 34 0.79 -17.37 -49.61
C PRO A 34 0.65 -15.84 -49.57
N VAL A 35 1.13 -15.17 -50.63
CA VAL A 35 1.16 -13.72 -50.76
C VAL A 35 -0.17 -13.12 -51.19
N VAL A 36 -0.66 -12.18 -50.39
CA VAL A 36 -1.80 -11.30 -50.71
C VAL A 36 -1.31 -9.87 -50.61
N ARG A 37 -1.53 -9.02 -51.63
CA ARG A 37 -1.17 -7.60 -51.50
C ARG A 37 -2.14 -6.89 -50.57
N SER A 38 -1.59 -6.07 -49.68
CA SER A 38 -2.37 -5.25 -48.74
C SER A 38 -3.31 -4.26 -49.45
N GLU A 39 -2.96 -3.83 -50.67
CA GLU A 39 -3.83 -2.97 -51.50
C GLU A 39 -5.15 -3.66 -51.89
N VAL A 40 -5.15 -4.99 -52.09
CA VAL A 40 -6.35 -5.77 -52.41
C VAL A 40 -7.27 -5.82 -51.20
N VAL A 41 -6.67 -6.07 -50.03
CA VAL A 41 -7.37 -6.13 -48.75
C VAL A 41 -7.99 -4.77 -48.44
N ALA A 42 -7.23 -3.69 -48.56
CA ALA A 42 -7.73 -2.33 -48.40
C ALA A 42 -8.89 -2.05 -49.38
N ALA A 43 -8.73 -2.38 -50.67
CA ALA A 43 -9.77 -2.17 -51.66
C ALA A 43 -11.09 -2.87 -51.28
N LEU A 44 -11.05 -4.14 -50.88
CA LEU A 44 -12.22 -4.88 -50.42
C LEU A 44 -12.90 -4.23 -49.21
N LEU A 45 -12.10 -3.84 -48.21
CA LEU A 45 -12.61 -3.17 -47.00
C LEU A 45 -13.24 -1.81 -47.29
N LEU A 46 -12.78 -1.13 -48.34
CA LEU A 46 -13.27 0.16 -48.79
C LEU A 46 -14.35 0.06 -49.88
N GLY A 47 -14.96 -1.12 -50.03
CA GLY A 47 -16.15 -1.32 -50.86
C GLY A 47 -15.88 -1.78 -52.29
N ALA A 48 -14.66 -2.23 -52.61
CA ALA A 48 -14.44 -2.98 -53.84
C ALA A 48 -15.15 -4.34 -53.76
N ASN A 49 -15.75 -4.77 -54.87
CA ASN A 49 -16.68 -5.90 -54.93
C ASN A 49 -18.02 -5.68 -54.19
N PRO A 50 -18.84 -4.70 -54.62
CA PRO A 50 -20.13 -4.42 -53.98
C PRO A 50 -21.21 -5.48 -54.30
N ASP A 51 -20.93 -6.44 -55.19
CA ASP A 51 -21.88 -7.43 -55.65
C ASP A 51 -22.16 -8.45 -54.54
N HIS A 52 -23.26 -8.25 -53.81
CA HIS A 52 -23.77 -9.17 -52.79
C HIS A 52 -25.31 -9.30 -52.86
N ASP A 53 -25.83 -10.50 -52.61
CA ASP A 53 -27.27 -10.76 -52.61
C ASP A 53 -27.91 -10.34 -51.27
N PRO A 54 -29.22 -10.02 -51.23
CA PRO A 54 -29.93 -9.79 -49.97
C PRO A 54 -29.82 -10.99 -49.02
N GLY A 55 -29.23 -10.77 -47.83
CA GLY A 55 -28.99 -11.82 -46.83
C GLY A 55 -27.52 -12.23 -46.71
N ASP A 56 -26.68 -11.86 -47.68
CA ASP A 56 -25.24 -11.98 -47.57
C ASP A 56 -24.68 -11.16 -46.40
N ARG A 57 -23.56 -11.61 -45.87
CA ARG A 57 -22.89 -11.01 -44.71
C ARG A 57 -21.42 -10.76 -45.04
N PRO A 58 -21.12 -9.68 -45.80
CA PRO A 58 -19.76 -9.37 -46.18
C PRO A 58 -18.82 -9.33 -44.97
N ALA A 59 -17.67 -9.98 -45.09
CA ALA A 59 -16.66 -10.04 -44.03
C ALA A 59 -15.29 -10.38 -44.60
N LEU A 60 -14.24 -9.78 -44.03
CA LEU A 60 -12.88 -10.19 -44.29
C LEU A 60 -12.48 -11.28 -43.30
N ARG A 61 -12.29 -12.51 -43.79
CA ARG A 61 -11.87 -13.67 -42.98
C ARG A 61 -10.76 -14.41 -43.71
N LEU A 62 -9.52 -14.10 -43.34
CA LEU A 62 -8.33 -14.59 -44.04
C LEU A 62 -7.37 -15.26 -43.06
N THR A 63 -6.89 -16.44 -43.43
CA THR A 63 -5.98 -17.23 -42.61
C THR A 63 -4.71 -17.61 -43.36
N GLY A 64 -3.56 -17.47 -42.69
CA GLY A 64 -2.28 -17.95 -43.18
C GLY A 64 -1.61 -17.10 -44.25
N ALA A 65 -2.03 -15.85 -44.45
CA ALA A 65 -1.55 -14.99 -45.55
C ALA A 65 -0.28 -14.21 -45.20
N HIS A 66 0.60 -14.02 -46.19
CA HIS A 66 1.66 -13.01 -46.18
C HIS A 66 1.18 -11.75 -46.89
N LEU A 67 0.92 -10.71 -46.10
CA LEU A 67 0.45 -9.41 -46.55
C LEU A 67 1.62 -8.51 -46.95
N THR A 68 1.71 -8.24 -48.25
CA THR A 68 2.78 -7.44 -48.86
C THR A 68 2.35 -5.99 -49.06
N GLY A 69 3.28 -5.06 -48.79
CA GLY A 69 2.99 -3.63 -48.72
C GLY A 69 2.13 -3.24 -47.51
N ARG A 70 1.86 -1.94 -47.36
CA ARG A 70 1.10 -1.41 -46.23
C ARG A 70 -0.40 -1.58 -46.39
N LEU A 71 -1.04 -2.19 -45.40
CA LEU A 71 -2.49 -2.14 -45.24
C LEU A 71 -2.87 -0.80 -44.63
N ASP A 72 -3.31 0.12 -45.48
CA ASP A 72 -3.75 1.45 -45.08
C ASP A 72 -5.27 1.58 -45.24
N ILE A 73 -5.95 1.68 -44.10
CA ILE A 73 -7.38 1.97 -43.97
C ILE A 73 -7.60 3.18 -43.06
N GLY A 74 -6.58 4.05 -42.93
CA GLY A 74 -6.64 5.22 -42.06
C GLY A 74 -7.75 6.21 -42.46
N PHE A 75 -8.44 6.75 -41.45
CA PHE A 75 -9.53 7.72 -41.60
C PHE A 75 -10.69 7.25 -42.49
N THR A 76 -10.88 5.93 -42.60
CA THR A 76 -11.97 5.32 -43.39
C THR A 76 -13.04 4.67 -42.52
N GLU A 77 -14.17 4.32 -43.12
CA GLU A 77 -15.24 3.53 -42.49
C GLU A 77 -15.26 2.12 -43.08
N VAL A 78 -14.97 1.13 -42.25
CA VAL A 78 -14.99 -0.30 -42.60
C VAL A 78 -16.23 -0.93 -41.98
N ALA A 79 -17.27 -1.09 -42.82
CA ALA A 79 -18.59 -1.55 -42.40
C ALA A 79 -18.68 -3.05 -42.08
N VAL A 80 -17.63 -3.82 -42.36
CA VAL A 80 -17.56 -5.27 -42.20
C VAL A 80 -16.61 -5.67 -41.08
N PRO A 81 -16.79 -6.82 -40.42
CA PRO A 81 -15.82 -7.34 -39.48
C PRO A 81 -14.54 -7.80 -40.21
N VAL A 82 -13.40 -7.54 -39.60
CA VAL A 82 -12.07 -7.93 -40.11
C VAL A 82 -11.47 -8.98 -39.18
N ARG A 83 -11.19 -10.16 -39.73
CA ARG A 83 -10.52 -11.26 -39.03
C ARG A 83 -9.35 -11.79 -39.86
N LEU A 84 -8.16 -11.60 -39.32
CA LEU A 84 -6.91 -12.10 -39.89
C LEU A 84 -6.29 -13.06 -38.87
N THR A 85 -6.02 -14.28 -39.30
CA THR A 85 -5.51 -15.35 -38.43
C THR A 85 -4.24 -15.94 -38.99
N ASP A 86 -3.20 -16.08 -38.17
CA ASP A 86 -1.91 -16.63 -38.59
C ASP A 86 -1.30 -15.92 -39.81
N CYS A 87 -1.54 -14.60 -39.94
CA CYS A 87 -1.05 -13.79 -41.05
C CYS A 87 0.26 -13.06 -40.69
N ARG A 88 1.11 -12.82 -41.68
CA ARG A 88 2.33 -12.02 -41.54
C ARG A 88 2.25 -10.75 -42.37
N PHE A 89 2.77 -9.64 -41.85
CA PHE A 89 2.80 -8.35 -42.55
C PHE A 89 4.23 -7.89 -42.81
N ASP A 90 4.48 -7.33 -43.99
CA ASP A 90 5.76 -6.66 -44.31
C ASP A 90 5.87 -5.27 -43.66
N GLU A 91 4.76 -4.56 -43.59
CA GLU A 91 4.66 -3.20 -43.07
C GLU A 91 3.58 -3.09 -42.00
N ALA A 92 3.72 -2.12 -41.09
CA ALA A 92 2.79 -1.93 -39.99
C ALA A 92 1.43 -1.48 -40.56
N PRO A 93 0.32 -2.19 -40.28
CA PRO A 93 -1.00 -1.75 -40.70
C PRO A 93 -1.35 -0.40 -40.09
N LEU A 94 -1.93 0.48 -40.91
CA LEU A 94 -2.40 1.80 -40.52
C LEU A 94 -3.94 1.80 -40.45
N VAL A 95 -4.45 1.85 -39.24
CA VAL A 95 -5.88 1.90 -38.87
C VAL A 95 -6.20 3.22 -38.17
N GLN A 96 -5.29 4.19 -38.22
CA GLN A 96 -5.40 5.50 -37.58
C GLN A 96 -6.72 6.18 -37.95
N GLY A 97 -7.51 6.58 -36.95
CA GLY A 97 -8.77 7.30 -37.16
C GLY A 97 -9.86 6.53 -37.90
N ALA A 98 -9.64 5.25 -38.22
CA ALA A 98 -10.62 4.43 -38.90
C ALA A 98 -11.78 4.07 -37.97
N ARG A 99 -12.97 3.91 -38.54
CA ARG A 99 -14.15 3.34 -37.87
C ARG A 99 -14.35 1.92 -38.37
N THR A 100 -14.31 0.93 -37.47
CA THR A 100 -14.50 -0.47 -37.86
C THR A 100 -15.47 -1.18 -36.92
N ARG A 101 -16.14 -2.23 -37.42
CA ARG A 101 -17.05 -3.03 -36.58
C ARG A 101 -16.28 -3.85 -35.55
N GLU A 102 -15.34 -4.65 -36.02
CA GLU A 102 -14.49 -5.54 -35.23
C GLU A 102 -13.18 -5.68 -35.99
N LEU A 103 -12.07 -5.61 -35.28
CA LEU A 103 -10.75 -5.89 -35.82
C LEU A 103 -10.12 -6.99 -34.97
N ALA A 104 -9.95 -8.17 -35.56
CA ALA A 104 -9.32 -9.30 -34.93
C ALA A 104 -8.09 -9.76 -35.71
N LEU A 105 -6.94 -9.66 -35.05
CA LEU A 105 -5.66 -10.21 -35.44
C LEU A 105 -5.33 -11.31 -34.42
N THR A 106 -5.24 -12.55 -34.87
CA THR A 106 -4.94 -13.68 -33.98
C THR A 106 -3.80 -14.50 -34.54
N GLY A 107 -2.75 -14.75 -33.76
CA GLY A 107 -1.60 -15.52 -34.25
C GLY A 107 -0.75 -14.76 -35.29
N CYS A 108 -0.95 -13.46 -35.45
CA CYS A 108 -0.33 -12.67 -36.51
C CYS A 108 1.07 -12.18 -36.14
N VAL A 109 1.93 -11.99 -37.14
CA VAL A 109 3.25 -11.36 -37.00
C VAL A 109 3.24 -10.02 -37.71
N LEU A 110 3.45 -8.93 -36.96
CA LEU A 110 3.40 -7.57 -37.50
C LEU A 110 4.67 -6.78 -37.11
N PRO A 111 5.15 -5.87 -37.95
CA PRO A 111 6.22 -4.94 -37.56
C PRO A 111 5.72 -3.79 -36.66
N GLY A 112 4.41 -3.73 -36.39
CA GLY A 112 3.72 -2.76 -35.55
C GLY A 112 2.25 -2.70 -35.93
N LEU A 113 1.42 -1.99 -35.16
CA LEU A 113 0.03 -1.69 -35.50
C LEU A 113 -0.27 -0.26 -35.09
N LEU A 114 -0.67 0.58 -36.06
CA LEU A 114 -0.96 2.00 -35.84
C LEU A 114 -2.47 2.22 -35.82
N ALA A 115 -3.07 2.22 -34.64
CA ALA A 115 -4.52 2.36 -34.44
C ALA A 115 -4.88 3.57 -33.57
N ASP A 116 -4.04 4.62 -33.59
CA ASP A 116 -4.33 5.84 -32.85
C ASP A 116 -5.63 6.48 -33.34
N THR A 117 -6.45 6.98 -32.41
CA THR A 117 -7.75 7.61 -32.66
C THR A 117 -8.80 6.74 -33.36
N ALA A 118 -8.52 5.46 -33.63
CA ALA A 118 -9.47 4.54 -34.24
C ALA A 118 -10.71 4.33 -33.34
N GLN A 119 -11.84 4.01 -33.95
CA GLN A 119 -13.09 3.70 -33.26
C GLN A 119 -13.54 2.29 -33.68
N ILE A 120 -13.59 1.39 -32.70
CA ILE A 120 -13.95 -0.01 -32.89
C ILE A 120 -15.29 -0.23 -32.18
N ASP A 121 -16.36 -0.45 -32.96
CA ASP A 121 -17.72 -0.59 -32.43
C ASP A 121 -17.91 -1.84 -31.55
N GLY A 122 -17.10 -2.87 -31.80
CA GLY A 122 -17.06 -4.12 -31.06
C GLY A 122 -15.73 -4.27 -30.35
N ARG A 123 -15.05 -5.39 -30.61
CA ARG A 123 -13.79 -5.75 -29.94
C ARG A 123 -12.59 -5.44 -30.82
N LEU A 124 -11.49 -5.06 -30.18
CA LEU A 124 -10.16 -5.08 -30.78
C LEU A 124 -9.43 -6.30 -30.21
N VAL A 125 -9.19 -7.29 -31.05
CA VAL A 125 -8.44 -8.49 -30.69
C VAL A 125 -7.09 -8.45 -31.37
N VAL A 126 -6.02 -8.45 -30.59
CA VAL A 126 -4.63 -8.62 -31.02
C VAL A 126 -4.04 -9.68 -30.09
N SER A 127 -4.47 -10.93 -30.25
CA SER A 127 -4.16 -12.05 -29.37
C SER A 127 -3.21 -13.05 -30.03
N HIS A 128 -2.36 -13.72 -29.24
CA HIS A 128 -1.34 -14.64 -29.74
C HIS A 128 -0.42 -14.01 -30.81
N CYS A 129 -0.30 -12.69 -30.86
CA CYS A 129 0.43 -11.98 -31.91
C CYS A 129 1.88 -11.74 -31.51
N THR A 130 2.76 -11.55 -32.49
CA THR A 130 4.12 -11.05 -32.27
C THR A 130 4.31 -9.74 -33.02
N LEU A 131 4.54 -8.67 -32.27
CA LEU A 131 4.81 -7.34 -32.80
C LEU A 131 6.29 -6.99 -32.57
N THR A 132 7.04 -6.76 -33.65
CA THR A 132 8.46 -6.33 -33.57
C THR A 132 8.62 -4.81 -33.54
N GLY A 133 7.52 -4.09 -33.31
CA GLY A 133 7.45 -2.65 -33.16
C GLY A 133 6.20 -2.27 -32.36
N PRO A 134 5.80 -0.97 -32.36
CA PRO A 134 4.81 -0.47 -31.42
C PRO A 134 3.38 -0.91 -31.77
N LEU A 135 2.56 -1.11 -30.74
CA LEU A 135 1.10 -1.20 -30.77
C LEU A 135 0.52 0.13 -30.33
N VAL A 136 0.25 1.02 -31.28
CA VAL A 136 -0.23 2.38 -30.99
C VAL A 136 -1.74 2.41 -30.85
N LEU A 137 -2.21 2.71 -29.64
CA LEU A 137 -3.60 2.76 -29.22
C LEU A 137 -4.00 4.13 -28.64
N THR A 138 -3.17 5.16 -28.84
CA THR A 138 -3.41 6.50 -28.31
C THR A 138 -4.78 7.03 -28.74
N ARG A 139 -5.62 7.40 -27.77
CA ARG A 139 -6.99 7.90 -27.96
C ARG A 139 -7.91 6.96 -28.74
N ILE A 140 -7.58 5.67 -28.82
CA ILE A 140 -8.48 4.67 -29.40
C ILE A 140 -9.78 4.60 -28.59
N GLN A 141 -10.88 4.28 -29.26
CA GLN A 141 -12.16 3.97 -28.63
C GLN A 141 -12.56 2.57 -29.05
N VAL A 142 -12.65 1.67 -28.07
CA VAL A 142 -13.15 0.30 -28.25
C VAL A 142 -14.41 0.20 -27.42
N ASN A 143 -15.56 -0.02 -28.03
CA ASN A 143 -16.83 -0.10 -27.29
C ASN A 143 -16.99 -1.44 -26.54
N GLY A 144 -16.35 -2.50 -27.03
CA GLY A 144 -16.22 -3.78 -26.32
C GLY A 144 -14.85 -3.96 -25.69
N ASP A 145 -14.37 -5.20 -25.72
CA ASP A 145 -13.10 -5.60 -25.10
C ASP A 145 -11.87 -5.27 -25.96
N LEU A 146 -10.78 -4.95 -25.27
CA LEU A 146 -9.43 -4.94 -25.81
C LEU A 146 -8.73 -6.24 -25.38
N ASP A 147 -8.50 -7.15 -26.33
CA ASP A 147 -7.90 -8.46 -26.06
C ASP A 147 -6.47 -8.51 -26.61
N LEU A 148 -5.49 -8.48 -25.71
CA LEU A 148 -4.05 -8.56 -25.97
C LEU A 148 -3.44 -9.86 -25.43
N ARG A 149 -4.26 -10.88 -25.15
CA ARG A 149 -3.79 -12.10 -24.50
C ARG A 149 -2.75 -12.85 -25.31
N ASP A 150 -1.76 -13.38 -24.62
CA ASP A 150 -0.66 -14.17 -25.18
C ASP A 150 0.11 -13.44 -26.30
N THR A 151 0.06 -12.11 -26.33
CA THR A 151 0.74 -11.29 -27.34
C THR A 151 2.10 -10.81 -26.85
N VAL A 152 3.06 -10.72 -27.78
CA VAL A 152 4.41 -10.23 -27.54
C VAL A 152 4.60 -8.92 -28.29
N VAL A 153 4.96 -7.84 -27.59
CA VAL A 153 5.26 -6.53 -28.20
C VAL A 153 6.69 -6.11 -27.85
N ARG A 154 7.56 -5.99 -28.86
CA ARG A 154 8.97 -5.66 -28.69
C ARG A 154 9.31 -4.31 -29.30
N HIS A 155 9.49 -3.31 -28.44
CA HIS A 155 9.97 -1.99 -28.81
C HIS A 155 10.85 -1.38 -27.69
N PRO A 156 11.99 -2.02 -27.35
CA PRO A 156 12.76 -1.70 -26.14
C PRO A 156 13.33 -0.28 -26.09
N ALA A 157 13.49 0.38 -27.25
CA ALA A 157 14.01 1.73 -27.35
C ALA A 157 12.95 2.83 -27.11
N GLY A 158 11.67 2.48 -26.91
CA GLY A 158 10.58 3.44 -26.81
C GLY A 158 9.32 2.91 -26.12
N GLU A 159 8.19 3.52 -26.46
CA GLU A 159 6.87 3.09 -25.99
C GLU A 159 6.38 1.93 -26.86
N ALA A 160 6.34 0.73 -26.28
CA ALA A 160 5.86 -0.46 -26.96
C ALA A 160 4.35 -0.45 -27.14
N ILE A 161 3.62 0.03 -26.13
CA ILE A 161 2.17 0.17 -26.19
C ILE A 161 1.77 1.57 -25.68
N PRO A 162 1.77 2.59 -26.55
CA PRO A 162 1.19 3.89 -26.23
C PRO A 162 -0.34 3.84 -26.39
N ALA A 163 -1.06 3.81 -25.28
CA ALA A 163 -2.51 3.78 -25.13
C ALA A 163 -3.04 4.99 -24.33
N VAL A 164 -2.38 6.14 -24.48
CA VAL A 164 -2.73 7.39 -23.76
C VAL A 164 -4.16 7.79 -24.11
N HIS A 165 -4.99 8.02 -23.09
CA HIS A 165 -6.42 8.33 -23.23
C HIS A 165 -7.22 7.31 -24.06
N ALA A 166 -6.79 6.04 -24.10
CA ALA A 166 -7.61 4.96 -24.63
C ALA A 166 -8.91 4.82 -23.84
N ARG A 167 -9.99 4.47 -24.52
CA ARG A 167 -11.29 4.17 -23.91
C ARG A 167 -11.71 2.76 -24.31
N VAL A 168 -11.92 1.91 -23.32
CA VAL A 168 -12.36 0.52 -23.49
C VAL A 168 -13.68 0.35 -22.75
N GLY A 169 -14.74 0.02 -23.48
CA GLY A 169 -16.10 -0.12 -22.95
C GLY A 169 -16.39 -1.47 -22.30
N GLY A 170 -15.53 -2.47 -22.53
CA GLY A 170 -15.51 -3.74 -21.81
C GLY A 170 -14.17 -3.94 -21.08
N ASP A 171 -13.66 -5.17 -21.12
CA ASP A 171 -12.44 -5.55 -20.42
C ASP A 171 -11.18 -5.23 -21.23
N ALA A 172 -10.09 -4.92 -20.55
CA ALA A 172 -8.75 -4.88 -21.12
C ALA A 172 -7.99 -6.15 -20.70
N LEU A 173 -8.07 -7.19 -21.54
CA LEU A 173 -7.54 -8.52 -21.28
C LEU A 173 -6.10 -8.62 -21.77
N CYS A 174 -5.13 -8.60 -20.86
CA CYS A 174 -3.70 -8.66 -21.16
C CYS A 174 -3.02 -9.89 -20.55
N ALA A 175 -3.77 -10.97 -20.32
CA ALA A 175 -3.22 -12.20 -19.75
C ALA A 175 -2.05 -12.74 -20.59
N ASN A 176 -0.95 -13.12 -19.93
CA ASN A 176 0.31 -13.58 -20.53
C ASN A 176 0.93 -12.60 -21.55
N LEU A 177 0.54 -11.32 -21.55
CA LEU A 177 1.14 -10.30 -22.42
C LEU A 177 2.64 -10.13 -22.08
N ALA A 178 3.51 -10.14 -23.08
CA ALA A 178 4.93 -9.85 -22.91
C ALA A 178 5.30 -8.54 -23.61
N VAL A 179 5.77 -7.56 -22.85
CA VAL A 179 6.14 -6.22 -23.36
C VAL A 179 7.61 -5.95 -23.08
N GLU A 180 8.37 -5.61 -24.13
CA GLU A 180 9.71 -5.03 -24.01
C GLU A 180 9.67 -3.58 -24.47
N GLY A 181 9.89 -2.64 -23.54
CA GLY A 181 9.60 -1.22 -23.70
C GLY A 181 8.45 -0.77 -22.79
N THR A 182 8.06 0.50 -22.89
CA THR A 182 7.03 1.08 -21.99
C THR A 182 5.61 0.70 -22.43
N PHE A 183 4.78 0.21 -21.51
CA PHE A 183 3.33 0.16 -21.66
C PHE A 183 2.72 1.39 -20.98
N ARG A 184 2.24 2.36 -21.77
CA ARG A 184 1.70 3.63 -21.27
C ARG A 184 0.20 3.74 -21.57
N LEU A 185 -0.62 3.87 -20.54
CA LEU A 185 -2.07 4.06 -20.64
C LEU A 185 -2.54 5.27 -19.83
N SER A 186 -1.68 6.30 -19.69
CA SER A 186 -1.97 7.49 -18.90
C SER A 186 -3.30 8.13 -19.32
N GLY A 187 -4.18 8.37 -18.34
CA GLY A 187 -5.49 8.97 -18.53
C GLY A 187 -6.50 8.11 -19.31
N ALA A 188 -6.26 6.81 -19.46
CA ALA A 188 -7.21 5.86 -20.07
C ALA A 188 -8.41 5.56 -19.14
N SER A 189 -9.51 5.12 -19.74
CA SER A 189 -10.69 4.61 -19.02
C SER A 189 -11.08 3.23 -19.51
N ILE A 190 -11.25 2.30 -18.57
CA ILE A 190 -11.67 0.92 -18.80
C ILE A 190 -12.95 0.72 -17.98
N GLU A 191 -14.06 0.42 -18.65
CA GLU A 191 -15.36 0.23 -18.01
C GLU A 191 -15.54 -1.20 -17.44
N GLY A 192 -14.66 -2.13 -17.81
CA GLY A 192 -14.57 -3.47 -17.23
C GLY A 192 -13.32 -3.68 -16.36
N GLU A 193 -12.81 -4.91 -16.35
CA GLU A 193 -11.58 -5.32 -15.67
C GLU A 193 -10.33 -4.93 -16.48
N PHE A 194 -9.25 -4.56 -15.79
CA PHE A 194 -7.92 -4.51 -16.37
C PHE A 194 -7.08 -5.69 -15.88
N ASP A 195 -6.99 -6.71 -16.72
CA ASP A 195 -6.35 -7.98 -16.39
C ASP A 195 -4.94 -8.08 -16.99
N LEU A 196 -3.94 -8.29 -16.13
CA LEU A 196 -2.52 -8.51 -16.44
C LEU A 196 -2.02 -9.83 -15.84
N GLU A 197 -2.89 -10.81 -15.62
CA GLU A 197 -2.51 -12.16 -15.15
C GLU A 197 -1.36 -12.72 -16.00
N GLY A 198 -0.30 -13.21 -15.36
CA GLY A 198 0.85 -13.80 -16.07
C GLY A 198 1.65 -12.85 -16.97
N ALA A 199 1.29 -11.56 -17.07
CA ALA A 199 1.97 -10.62 -17.95
C ALA A 199 3.40 -10.32 -17.48
N THR A 200 4.31 -10.08 -18.43
CA THR A 200 5.71 -9.76 -18.20
C THR A 200 6.07 -8.44 -18.88
N LEU A 201 6.32 -7.41 -18.08
CA LEU A 201 6.64 -6.06 -18.56
C LEU A 201 8.10 -5.73 -18.28
N ARG A 202 8.89 -5.41 -19.31
CA ARG A 202 10.33 -5.15 -19.18
C ARG A 202 10.73 -3.82 -19.79
N ALA A 203 11.08 -2.88 -18.92
CA ALA A 203 11.68 -1.59 -19.23
C ALA A 203 12.72 -1.24 -18.13
N PRO A 204 13.88 -1.94 -18.09
CA PRO A 204 14.87 -1.75 -17.03
C PRO A 204 15.35 -0.29 -16.95
N GLY A 205 15.30 0.29 -15.75
CA GLY A 205 15.63 1.71 -15.53
C GLY A 205 14.60 2.70 -16.10
N GLY A 206 13.53 2.22 -16.72
CA GLY A 206 12.42 3.00 -17.27
C GLY A 206 11.09 2.70 -16.59
N HIS A 207 10.00 2.99 -17.29
CA HIS A 207 8.64 2.73 -16.81
C HIS A 207 8.13 1.46 -17.49
N ALA A 208 7.97 0.37 -16.75
CA ALA A 208 7.39 -0.86 -17.28
C ALA A 208 5.90 -0.67 -17.57
N LEU A 209 5.19 0.00 -16.66
CA LEU A 209 3.78 0.35 -16.78
C LEU A 209 3.54 1.79 -16.30
N ASP A 210 3.02 2.64 -17.18
CA ASP A 210 2.61 4.01 -16.88
C ASP A 210 1.08 4.12 -16.98
N ALA A 211 0.42 3.95 -15.83
CA ALA A 211 -1.02 4.02 -15.62
C ALA A 211 -1.39 5.26 -14.78
N TYR A 212 -0.74 6.39 -15.06
CA TYR A 212 -1.05 7.67 -14.42
C TYR A 212 -2.50 8.13 -14.71
N HIS A 213 -3.29 8.46 -13.68
CA HIS A 213 -4.70 8.90 -13.79
C HIS A 213 -5.64 7.97 -14.58
N ILE A 214 -5.41 6.66 -14.55
CA ILE A 214 -6.36 5.72 -15.17
C ILE A 214 -7.66 5.61 -14.35
N ARG A 215 -8.74 5.23 -15.04
CA ARG A 215 -9.98 4.80 -14.40
C ARG A 215 -10.30 3.36 -14.80
N VAL A 216 -10.53 2.51 -13.82
CA VAL A 216 -10.99 1.13 -14.01
C VAL A 216 -12.28 0.96 -13.20
N ALA A 217 -13.37 0.62 -13.86
CA ALA A 217 -14.67 0.51 -13.19
C ALA A 217 -14.85 -0.83 -12.46
N GLU A 218 -14.03 -1.85 -12.76
CA GLU A 218 -13.98 -3.10 -12.01
C GLU A 218 -12.60 -3.30 -11.36
N ASP A 219 -12.04 -4.51 -11.44
CA ASP A 219 -10.79 -4.90 -10.79
C ASP A 219 -9.56 -4.54 -11.67
N PHE A 220 -8.43 -4.26 -11.02
CA PHE A 220 -7.11 -4.17 -11.64
C PHE A 220 -6.29 -5.37 -11.14
N THR A 221 -6.06 -6.35 -12.00
CA THR A 221 -5.52 -7.65 -11.63
C THR A 221 -4.11 -7.86 -12.20
N CYS A 222 -3.12 -8.03 -11.32
CA CYS A 222 -1.75 -8.41 -11.64
C CYS A 222 -1.39 -9.76 -10.99
N HIS A 223 -2.33 -10.70 -10.93
CA HIS A 223 -2.07 -12.00 -10.30
C HIS A 223 -2.90 -13.13 -10.90
N PRO A 224 -2.41 -14.38 -10.80
CA PRO A 224 -1.05 -14.77 -10.41
C PRO A 224 -0.01 -14.48 -11.50
N GLY A 225 1.27 -14.63 -11.18
CA GLY A 225 2.35 -14.76 -12.19
C GLY A 225 2.83 -13.48 -12.87
N PHE A 226 2.24 -12.32 -12.58
CA PHE A 226 2.70 -11.04 -13.13
C PHE A 226 4.15 -10.72 -12.72
N SER A 227 4.92 -10.18 -13.66
CA SER A 227 6.26 -9.66 -13.37
C SER A 227 6.56 -8.37 -14.10
N ALA A 228 7.26 -7.45 -13.43
CA ALA A 228 7.70 -6.20 -13.99
C ALA A 228 9.16 -5.88 -13.63
N GLU A 229 9.94 -5.52 -14.63
CA GLU A 229 11.29 -4.96 -14.50
C GLU A 229 11.26 -3.49 -14.95
N GLY A 230 11.45 -2.57 -14.03
CA GLY A 230 11.19 -1.13 -14.19
C GLY A 230 10.08 -0.64 -13.27
N ARG A 231 9.79 0.67 -13.31
CA ARG A 231 8.78 1.30 -12.44
C ARG A 231 7.36 1.02 -12.95
N ILE A 232 6.44 0.71 -12.04
CA ILE A 232 4.98 0.75 -12.25
C ILE A 232 4.44 2.03 -11.62
N ILE A 233 3.73 2.85 -12.39
CA ILE A 233 3.10 4.09 -11.94
C ILE A 233 1.59 3.94 -12.03
N LEU A 234 0.92 4.05 -10.89
CA LEU A 234 -0.54 4.11 -10.75
C LEU A 234 -1.00 5.47 -10.19
N SER A 235 -0.12 6.46 -10.07
CA SER A 235 -0.41 7.70 -9.37
C SER A 235 -1.67 8.40 -9.93
N GLY A 236 -2.60 8.75 -9.03
CA GLY A 236 -3.90 9.33 -9.36
C GLY A 236 -4.95 8.36 -9.94
N ALA A 237 -4.65 7.06 -10.01
CA ALA A 237 -5.60 6.06 -10.51
C ALA A 237 -6.86 5.96 -9.61
N THR A 238 -8.00 5.66 -10.23
CA THR A 238 -9.24 5.32 -9.55
C THR A 238 -9.70 3.94 -10.00
N VAL A 239 -9.79 3.00 -9.07
CA VAL A 239 -10.26 1.63 -9.31
C VAL A 239 -11.48 1.40 -8.44
N ALA A 240 -12.64 1.16 -9.05
CA ALA A 240 -13.90 1.11 -8.29
C ALA A 240 -13.99 -0.16 -7.44
N ALA A 241 -13.32 -1.24 -7.84
CA ALA A 241 -13.28 -2.50 -7.12
C ALA A 241 -11.93 -2.69 -6.40
N ALA A 242 -11.15 -3.73 -6.72
CA ALA A 242 -9.90 -4.08 -6.06
C ALA A 242 -8.68 -3.92 -6.97
N VAL A 243 -7.51 -3.75 -6.35
CA VAL A 243 -6.20 -3.81 -7.01
C VAL A 243 -5.44 -4.99 -6.42
N GLY A 244 -4.99 -5.92 -7.25
CA GLY A 244 -4.34 -7.16 -6.81
C GLY A 244 -2.96 -7.37 -7.39
N PHE A 245 -1.96 -7.64 -6.53
CA PHE A 245 -0.58 -7.98 -6.88
C PHE A 245 -0.11 -9.30 -6.22
N CYS A 246 -1.04 -10.17 -5.82
CA CYS A 246 -0.73 -11.42 -5.15
C CYS A 246 0.27 -12.28 -5.94
N GLY A 247 1.39 -12.65 -5.32
CA GLY A 247 2.41 -13.48 -5.98
C GLY A 247 3.17 -12.79 -7.12
N ALA A 248 2.99 -11.48 -7.34
CA ALA A 248 3.71 -10.74 -8.37
C ALA A 248 5.20 -10.56 -8.05
N ARG A 249 6.01 -10.32 -9.08
CA ARG A 249 7.44 -10.01 -8.95
C ARG A 249 7.76 -8.64 -9.53
N LEU A 250 8.12 -7.69 -8.68
CA LEU A 250 8.43 -6.32 -9.08
C LEU A 250 9.91 -6.03 -8.82
N SER A 251 10.62 -5.51 -9.83
CA SER A 251 12.05 -5.22 -9.72
C SER A 251 12.38 -3.86 -10.33
N ASN A 252 12.87 -2.94 -9.51
CA ASN A 252 13.51 -1.70 -9.92
C ASN A 252 14.54 -1.31 -8.85
N PRO A 253 15.67 -2.05 -8.75
CA PRO A 253 16.60 -1.91 -7.63
C PRO A 253 17.21 -0.51 -7.55
N GLY A 254 17.22 0.06 -6.34
CA GLY A 254 17.75 1.41 -6.07
C GLY A 254 16.77 2.56 -6.38
N ASP A 255 15.55 2.25 -6.81
CA ASP A 255 14.49 3.22 -7.09
C ASP A 255 13.11 2.63 -6.73
N ILE A 256 12.02 3.32 -7.09
CA ILE A 256 10.65 2.91 -6.83
C ILE A 256 10.23 1.84 -7.85
N ALA A 257 9.82 0.67 -7.37
CA ALA A 257 9.24 -0.39 -8.19
C ALA A 257 7.73 -0.20 -8.39
N LEU A 258 7.01 0.24 -7.35
CA LEU A 258 5.57 0.53 -7.41
C LEU A 258 5.26 1.91 -6.82
N GLU A 259 4.78 2.80 -7.65
CA GLU A 259 4.34 4.14 -7.29
C GLU A 259 2.81 4.26 -7.43
N ALA A 260 2.09 4.27 -6.31
CA ALA A 260 0.64 4.44 -6.26
C ALA A 260 0.33 5.62 -5.32
N VAL A 261 0.63 6.85 -5.77
CA VAL A 261 0.37 8.08 -5.00
C VAL A 261 -1.03 8.60 -5.30
N ASP A 262 -1.78 9.01 -4.27
CA ASP A 262 -3.13 9.55 -4.36
C ASP A 262 -4.11 8.62 -5.12
N VAL A 263 -3.95 7.31 -4.98
CA VAL A 263 -4.83 6.30 -5.60
C VAL A 263 -6.10 6.14 -4.78
N THR A 264 -7.23 5.93 -5.45
CA THR A 264 -8.49 5.57 -4.78
C THR A 264 -8.93 4.18 -5.23
N VAL A 265 -9.08 3.27 -4.27
CA VAL A 265 -9.53 1.88 -4.48
C VAL A 265 -10.81 1.66 -3.69
N GLY A 266 -11.90 1.27 -4.35
CA GLY A 266 -13.20 1.13 -3.69
C GLY A 266 -13.28 -0.04 -2.69
N ARG A 267 -12.51 -1.10 -2.93
CA ARG A 267 -12.38 -2.27 -2.05
C ARG A 267 -10.93 -2.43 -1.55
N ASN A 268 -10.29 -3.55 -1.88
CA ASN A 268 -9.00 -3.98 -1.36
C ASN A 268 -7.85 -3.52 -2.26
N PHE A 269 -6.72 -3.16 -1.65
CA PHE A 269 -5.43 -3.12 -2.33
C PHE A 269 -4.59 -4.26 -1.77
N ASP A 270 -4.59 -5.38 -2.49
CA ASP A 270 -3.97 -6.62 -2.06
C ASP A 270 -2.57 -6.76 -2.67
N LEU A 271 -1.55 -6.54 -1.84
CA LEU A 271 -0.14 -6.75 -2.13
C LEU A 271 0.39 -7.98 -1.39
N GLY A 272 -0.50 -8.84 -0.90
CA GLY A 272 -0.16 -9.98 -0.06
C GLY A 272 0.20 -11.26 -0.82
N LEU A 273 0.25 -12.38 -0.08
CA LEU A 273 0.31 -13.75 -0.58
C LEU A 273 1.42 -13.98 -1.62
N GLY A 274 2.66 -13.63 -1.26
CA GLY A 274 3.86 -13.99 -2.04
C GLY A 274 4.35 -12.93 -3.02
N LEU A 275 3.87 -11.68 -2.96
CA LEU A 275 4.50 -10.55 -3.64
C LEU A 275 5.99 -10.47 -3.26
N THR A 276 6.87 -10.29 -4.25
CA THR A 276 8.28 -9.95 -4.02
C THR A 276 8.63 -8.65 -4.72
N VAL A 277 9.21 -7.70 -3.98
CA VAL A 277 9.62 -6.40 -4.49
C VAL A 277 11.10 -6.15 -4.20
N ASP A 278 11.90 -5.95 -5.25
CA ASP A 278 13.25 -5.36 -5.16
C ASP A 278 13.19 -3.91 -5.65
N GLY A 279 13.10 -2.97 -4.72
CA GLY A 279 12.73 -1.58 -4.99
C GLY A 279 11.80 -1.03 -3.90
N ALA A 280 11.52 0.27 -3.96
CA ALA A 280 10.57 0.90 -3.04
C ALA A 280 9.11 0.75 -3.50
N VAL A 281 8.18 0.66 -2.53
CA VAL A 281 6.73 0.75 -2.71
C VAL A 281 6.22 2.03 -2.08
N LYS A 282 5.52 2.87 -2.85
CA LYS A 282 5.00 4.17 -2.39
C LYS A 282 3.50 4.23 -2.58
N LEU A 283 2.75 4.27 -1.48
CA LEU A 283 1.28 4.38 -1.43
C LEU A 283 0.82 5.68 -0.74
N ASP A 284 1.57 6.76 -0.91
CA ASP A 284 1.30 8.03 -0.23
C ASP A 284 -0.05 8.62 -0.66
N GLY A 285 -0.88 9.04 0.30
CA GLY A 285 -2.20 9.64 0.04
C GLY A 285 -3.27 8.65 -0.44
N THR A 286 -2.92 7.38 -0.63
CA THR A 286 -3.83 6.36 -1.17
C THR A 286 -4.95 6.01 -0.20
N ARG A 287 -6.16 5.91 -0.75
CA ARG A 287 -7.39 5.58 -0.03
C ARG A 287 -7.91 4.24 -0.49
N VAL A 288 -8.02 3.32 0.45
CA VAL A 288 -8.50 1.95 0.24
C VAL A 288 -9.79 1.76 1.04
N GLY A 289 -10.86 1.37 0.37
CA GLY A 289 -12.20 1.29 0.99
C GLY A 289 -12.32 0.22 2.06
N THR A 290 -11.54 -0.87 1.94
CA THR A 290 -11.54 -1.99 2.89
C THR A 290 -10.13 -2.29 3.39
N GLU A 291 -9.41 -3.23 2.78
CA GLU A 291 -8.13 -3.74 3.28
C GLU A 291 -6.96 -3.32 2.40
N LEU A 292 -5.91 -2.79 3.03
CA LEU A 292 -4.56 -2.67 2.46
C LEU A 292 -3.70 -3.80 3.04
N SER A 293 -3.33 -4.78 2.22
CA SER A 293 -2.66 -6.00 2.71
C SER A 293 -1.26 -6.17 2.16
N PHE A 294 -0.28 -6.39 3.03
CA PHE A 294 1.10 -6.80 2.71
C PHE A 294 1.43 -8.19 3.29
N ARG A 295 0.39 -8.96 3.61
CA ARG A 295 0.53 -10.29 4.22
C ARG A 295 1.48 -11.16 3.40
N ASP A 296 2.49 -11.75 4.01
CA ASP A 296 3.45 -12.67 3.36
C ASP A 296 4.22 -12.07 2.16
N ALA A 297 4.20 -10.74 1.99
CA ALA A 297 5.03 -10.04 1.00
C ALA A 297 6.50 -10.01 1.44
N GLU A 298 7.41 -9.99 0.48
CA GLU A 298 8.83 -9.68 0.69
C GLU A 298 9.19 -8.34 0.03
N LEU A 299 9.61 -7.40 0.86
CA LEU A 299 10.01 -6.06 0.44
C LEU A 299 11.50 -5.90 0.72
N THR A 300 12.30 -5.70 -0.33
CA THR A 300 13.74 -5.49 -0.23
C THR A 300 14.10 -4.18 -0.91
N HIS A 301 14.80 -3.30 -0.18
CA HIS A 301 15.33 -2.06 -0.71
C HIS A 301 16.59 -1.71 0.09
N LYS A 302 17.75 -1.74 -0.57
CA LYS A 302 19.06 -1.67 0.12
C LYS A 302 19.28 -0.37 0.88
N ASP A 303 18.72 0.75 0.40
CA ASP A 303 18.99 2.08 0.96
C ASP A 303 17.73 2.96 0.99
N GLY A 304 17.16 3.22 2.17
CA GLY A 304 16.09 4.21 2.33
C GLY A 304 14.73 3.64 2.72
N THR A 305 13.65 4.15 2.10
CA THR A 305 12.27 3.77 2.45
C THR A 305 11.77 2.67 1.52
N ALA A 306 11.67 1.45 2.04
CA ALA A 306 11.14 0.31 1.29
C ALA A 306 9.62 0.41 1.12
N LEU A 307 8.92 0.93 2.13
CA LEU A 307 7.48 1.10 2.10
C LEU A 307 7.07 2.47 2.65
N SER A 308 6.45 3.28 1.82
CA SER A 308 5.86 4.57 2.21
C SER A 308 4.34 4.48 2.15
N LEU A 309 3.69 4.75 3.27
CA LEU A 309 2.24 4.78 3.48
C LEU A 309 1.80 6.16 3.98
N ARG A 310 2.51 7.23 3.61
CA ARG A 310 2.28 8.54 4.21
C ARG A 310 0.89 9.04 3.87
N ALA A 311 0.12 9.44 4.88
CA ALA A 311 -1.27 9.86 4.71
C ALA A 311 -2.19 8.82 4.04
N ALA A 312 -1.77 7.55 3.94
CA ALA A 312 -2.61 6.47 3.43
C ALA A 312 -3.79 6.20 4.37
N GLN A 313 -4.90 5.71 3.82
CA GLN A 313 -6.13 5.46 4.56
C GLN A 313 -6.72 4.10 4.18
N ALA A 314 -7.02 3.27 5.17
CA ALA A 314 -7.70 1.99 4.97
C ALA A 314 -8.49 1.60 6.23
N ARG A 315 -9.58 0.83 6.08
CA ARG A 315 -10.33 0.29 7.23
C ARG A 315 -9.58 -0.84 7.91
N GLU A 316 -8.84 -1.61 7.13
CA GLU A 316 -7.97 -2.67 7.62
C GLU A 316 -6.60 -2.52 6.98
N THR A 317 -5.54 -2.79 7.74
CA THR A 317 -4.17 -2.73 7.24
C THR A 317 -3.38 -3.89 7.79
N ASP A 318 -2.94 -4.79 6.92
CA ASP A 318 -2.10 -5.94 7.29
C ASP A 318 -0.65 -5.66 6.89
N LEU A 319 0.22 -5.52 7.89
CA LEU A 319 1.67 -5.29 7.72
C LEU A 319 2.49 -6.55 8.04
N ARG A 320 1.87 -7.73 8.11
CA ARG A 320 2.57 -9.00 8.40
C ARG A 320 3.26 -9.53 7.16
N THR A 321 4.40 -8.93 6.81
CA THR A 321 5.28 -9.40 5.73
C THR A 321 5.87 -10.78 6.05
N ARG A 322 6.40 -11.47 5.04
CA ARG A 322 7.00 -12.81 5.23
C ARG A 322 8.23 -12.80 6.15
N ARG A 323 8.96 -11.68 6.13
CA ARG A 323 10.16 -11.41 6.91
C ARG A 323 10.17 -9.93 7.33
N PRO A 324 10.89 -9.55 8.39
CA PRO A 324 11.12 -8.14 8.70
C PRO A 324 11.63 -7.37 7.48
N VAL A 325 11.07 -6.18 7.26
CA VAL A 325 11.60 -5.26 6.26
C VAL A 325 12.86 -4.61 6.85
N ASP A 326 14.03 -4.94 6.28
CA ASP A 326 15.32 -4.39 6.70
C ASP A 326 15.59 -3.00 6.08
N ALA A 327 14.61 -2.11 6.24
CA ALA A 327 14.61 -0.75 5.71
C ALA A 327 13.57 0.11 6.45
N VAL A 328 13.38 1.36 6.02
CA VAL A 328 12.38 2.25 6.60
C VAL A 328 10.98 1.90 6.08
N VAL A 329 10.02 1.79 7.00
CA VAL A 329 8.58 1.82 6.74
C VAL A 329 8.03 3.14 7.29
N ASP A 330 7.51 4.00 6.41
CA ASP A 330 7.03 5.34 6.76
C ASP A 330 5.51 5.43 6.65
N ALA A 331 4.81 5.41 7.79
CA ALA A 331 3.35 5.55 7.86
C ALA A 331 2.93 6.88 8.51
N ARG A 332 3.76 7.92 8.39
CA ARG A 332 3.44 9.24 8.97
C ARG A 332 2.11 9.78 8.42
N ASN A 333 1.28 10.33 9.30
CA ASN A 333 -0.07 10.84 9.00
C ASN A 333 -1.07 9.81 8.46
N ALA A 334 -0.73 8.51 8.45
CA ALA A 334 -1.64 7.48 7.97
C ALA A 334 -2.85 7.30 8.92
N ARG A 335 -3.99 6.91 8.35
CA ARG A 335 -5.20 6.54 9.09
C ARG A 335 -5.52 5.08 8.83
N LEU A 336 -5.07 4.22 9.72
CA LEU A 336 -5.16 2.78 9.57
C LEU A 336 -6.26 2.27 10.49
N GLY A 337 -7.32 1.61 10.04
CA GLY A 337 -8.38 1.17 10.94
C GLY A 337 -7.92 0.05 11.89
N THR A 338 -8.21 -1.21 11.55
CA THR A 338 -7.63 -2.37 12.25
C THR A 338 -6.23 -2.63 11.71
N LEU A 339 -5.23 -2.51 12.56
CA LEU A 339 -3.84 -2.79 12.24
C LEU A 339 -3.50 -4.24 12.63
N TYR A 340 -3.17 -5.06 11.62
CA TYR A 340 -2.58 -6.38 11.81
C TYR A 340 -1.07 -6.27 11.68
N ASP A 341 -0.38 -6.69 12.73
CA ASP A 341 1.08 -6.70 12.78
C ASP A 341 1.54 -7.91 13.61
N ALA A 342 2.81 -8.26 13.48
CA ALA A 342 3.44 -9.33 14.24
C ALA A 342 4.85 -8.90 14.65
N GLN A 343 5.28 -9.25 15.87
CA GLN A 343 6.58 -8.83 16.40
C GLN A 343 7.74 -9.34 15.53
N GLU A 344 7.55 -10.52 14.94
CA GLU A 344 8.47 -11.24 14.08
C GLU A 344 8.66 -10.56 12.72
N THR A 345 7.77 -9.63 12.34
CA THR A 345 7.77 -8.96 11.03
C THR A 345 7.99 -7.45 11.12
N TRP A 346 8.19 -6.90 12.33
CA TRP A 346 8.41 -5.46 12.52
C TRP A 346 9.66 -4.98 11.78
N PRO A 347 9.58 -3.85 11.07
CA PRO A 347 10.69 -3.33 10.28
C PRO A 347 11.80 -2.75 11.16
N THR A 348 12.98 -2.53 10.58
CA THR A 348 14.13 -1.94 11.27
C THR A 348 13.83 -0.51 11.75
N ASP A 349 13.32 0.37 10.87
CA ASP A 349 12.84 1.72 11.20
C ASP A 349 11.36 1.85 10.85
N LEU A 350 10.53 2.17 11.84
CA LEU A 350 9.09 2.38 11.65
C LEU A 350 8.72 3.79 12.05
N ARG A 351 8.23 4.61 11.10
CA ARG A 351 7.88 6.01 11.36
C ARG A 351 6.37 6.16 11.45
N LEU A 352 5.88 6.51 12.65
CA LEU A 352 4.45 6.61 12.97
C LEU A 352 4.01 8.01 13.41
N ALA A 353 4.83 9.05 13.17
CA ALA A 353 4.46 10.39 13.59
C ALA A 353 3.10 10.80 12.98
N ASP A 354 2.16 11.16 13.84
CA ASP A 354 0.79 11.55 13.51
C ASP A 354 -0.04 10.46 12.82
N ALA A 355 0.42 9.21 12.85
CA ALA A 355 -0.38 8.06 12.43
C ALA A 355 -1.48 7.77 13.46
N THR A 356 -2.69 7.45 12.99
CA THR A 356 -3.80 7.01 13.84
C THR A 356 -4.22 5.59 13.50
N TYR A 357 -4.65 4.85 14.53
CA TYR A 357 -5.28 3.56 14.35
C TYR A 357 -6.42 3.27 15.33
N GLU A 358 -7.45 2.58 14.86
CA GLU A 358 -8.64 2.30 15.66
C GLU A 358 -8.38 1.13 16.62
N THR A 359 -7.95 0.01 16.06
CA THR A 359 -7.78 -1.27 16.77
C THR A 359 -6.44 -1.89 16.41
N LEU A 360 -5.82 -2.54 17.39
CA LEU A 360 -4.69 -3.44 17.16
C LEU A 360 -5.22 -4.87 17.20
N ALA A 361 -5.08 -5.62 16.10
CA ALA A 361 -5.68 -6.95 15.98
C ALA A 361 -5.19 -7.92 17.07
N PHE A 362 -3.91 -7.81 17.44
CA PHE A 362 -3.28 -8.64 18.47
C PHE A 362 -2.58 -7.75 19.52
N PRO A 363 -3.28 -7.36 20.60
CA PRO A 363 -2.69 -6.49 21.62
C PRO A 363 -1.62 -7.24 22.43
N LEU A 364 -0.39 -6.71 22.40
CA LEU A 364 0.73 -7.17 23.22
C LEU A 364 0.78 -6.43 24.58
N PRO A 365 1.59 -6.85 25.56
CA PRO A 365 1.89 -6.03 26.74
C PRO A 365 2.50 -4.67 26.35
N ALA A 366 2.17 -3.58 27.04
CA ALA A 366 2.62 -2.24 26.67
C ALA A 366 4.14 -2.10 26.65
N ALA A 367 4.85 -2.82 27.53
CA ALA A 367 6.32 -2.80 27.54
C ALA A 367 6.93 -3.28 26.22
N GLN A 368 6.31 -4.26 25.56
CA GLN A 368 6.73 -4.76 24.24
C GLN A 368 6.32 -3.76 23.14
N ARG A 369 5.10 -3.25 23.20
CA ARG A 369 4.55 -2.31 22.21
C ARG A 369 5.22 -0.92 22.24
N VAL A 370 5.76 -0.51 23.38
CA VAL A 370 6.62 0.67 23.48
C VAL A 370 7.92 0.48 22.69
N ARG A 371 8.45 -0.75 22.58
CA ARG A 371 9.62 -1.02 21.72
C ARG A 371 9.28 -0.83 20.25
N TRP A 372 8.09 -1.23 19.83
CA TRP A 372 7.59 -1.03 18.46
C TRP A 372 7.60 0.45 18.06
N ILE A 373 6.96 1.33 18.83
CA ILE A 373 6.95 2.78 18.53
C ILE A 373 8.31 3.47 18.73
N ARG A 374 9.26 2.83 19.41
CA ARG A 374 10.64 3.33 19.59
C ARG A 374 11.59 2.92 18.47
N ARG A 375 11.13 2.11 17.51
CA ARG A 375 11.91 1.80 16.29
C ARG A 375 12.06 3.00 15.37
N THR A 376 11.23 4.03 15.51
CA THR A 376 11.39 5.29 14.78
C THR A 376 12.78 5.87 15.03
N THR A 377 13.57 6.00 13.98
CA THR A 377 14.83 6.74 14.02
C THR A 377 14.53 8.22 13.79
N GLY A 378 14.81 9.07 14.77
CA GLY A 378 14.58 10.52 14.67
C GLY A 378 14.18 11.17 15.99
N ASP A 379 13.53 12.33 15.88
CA ASP A 379 13.12 13.15 17.02
C ASP A 379 12.05 12.47 17.90
N TYR A 380 11.97 12.94 19.15
CA TYR A 380 10.93 12.51 20.08
C TYR A 380 9.56 13.08 19.66
N PHE A 381 8.64 12.18 19.29
CA PHE A 381 7.23 12.51 19.04
C PHE A 381 6.33 12.01 20.18
N PRO A 382 5.53 12.89 20.82
CA PRO A 382 4.62 12.49 21.89
C PRO A 382 3.36 11.76 21.39
N GLN A 383 2.92 12.01 20.17
CA GLN A 383 1.65 11.51 19.62
C GLN A 383 1.58 9.98 19.53
N PRO A 384 2.63 9.24 19.07
CA PRO A 384 2.57 7.78 18.99
C PRO A 384 2.31 7.09 20.34
N TYR A 385 2.81 7.69 21.43
CA TYR A 385 2.56 7.21 22.79
C TYR A 385 1.12 7.46 23.24
N GLU A 386 0.55 8.63 22.91
CA GLU A 386 -0.85 8.95 23.24
C GLU A 386 -1.81 8.07 22.45
N GLN A 387 -1.54 7.86 21.16
CA GLN A 387 -2.32 6.96 20.30
C GLN A 387 -2.32 5.53 20.85
N LEU A 388 -1.15 5.03 21.25
CA LEU A 388 -1.03 3.69 21.83
C LEU A 388 -1.73 3.58 23.19
N ALA A 389 -1.57 4.59 24.06
CA ALA A 389 -2.25 4.62 25.35
C ALA A 389 -3.78 4.65 25.18
N ALA A 390 -4.29 5.41 24.20
CA ALA A 390 -5.72 5.45 23.88
C ALA A 390 -6.24 4.09 23.40
N ALA A 391 -5.46 3.37 22.57
CA ALA A 391 -5.82 2.02 22.14
C ALA A 391 -5.97 1.04 23.31
N TYR A 392 -5.04 1.04 24.28
CA TYR A 392 -5.16 0.20 25.48
C TYR A 392 -6.33 0.59 26.39
N ARG A 393 -6.64 1.89 26.52
CA ARG A 393 -7.83 2.32 27.28
C ARG A 393 -9.12 1.81 26.65
N ARG A 394 -9.23 1.83 25.31
CA ARG A 394 -10.38 1.26 24.60
C ARG A 394 -10.55 -0.24 24.85
N LEU A 395 -9.46 -0.96 25.07
CA LEU A 395 -9.45 -2.38 25.46
C LEU A 395 -9.74 -2.61 26.97
N GLY A 396 -9.92 -1.54 27.77
CA GLY A 396 -10.07 -1.65 29.22
C GLY A 396 -8.76 -1.88 30.00
N HIS A 397 -7.61 -1.88 29.33
CA HIS A 397 -6.30 -2.11 29.94
C HIS A 397 -5.66 -0.81 30.45
N GLU A 398 -6.26 -0.21 31.49
CA GLU A 398 -5.80 1.07 32.06
C GLU A 398 -4.35 1.04 32.58
N ASP A 399 -3.90 -0.07 33.17
CA ASP A 399 -2.53 -0.19 33.68
C ASP A 399 -1.48 -0.27 32.57
N GLU A 400 -1.84 -0.87 31.44
CA GLU A 400 -1.01 -0.87 30.23
C GLU A 400 -0.93 0.55 29.64
N ALA A 401 -2.05 1.25 29.55
CA ALA A 401 -2.08 2.65 29.12
C ALA A 401 -1.20 3.56 29.99
N ARG A 402 -1.24 3.42 31.33
CA ARG A 402 -0.35 4.12 32.26
C ARG A 402 1.12 3.77 32.02
N THR A 403 1.41 2.52 31.68
CA THR A 403 2.77 2.06 31.36
C THR A 403 3.30 2.72 30.09
N VAL A 404 2.47 2.87 29.05
CA VAL A 404 2.82 3.63 27.84
C VAL A 404 3.10 5.10 28.16
N LEU A 405 2.23 5.76 28.93
CA LEU A 405 2.40 7.17 29.29
C LEU A 405 3.61 7.42 30.21
N LEU A 406 3.94 6.47 31.07
CA LEU A 406 5.20 6.49 31.82
C LEU A 406 6.40 6.40 30.87
N ALA A 407 6.34 5.51 29.88
CA ALA A 407 7.39 5.39 28.86
C ALA A 407 7.54 6.65 28.01
N LYS A 408 6.44 7.37 27.73
CA LYS A 408 6.43 8.70 27.11
C LYS A 408 7.24 9.70 27.92
N GLN A 409 6.96 9.85 29.22
CA GLN A 409 7.69 10.79 30.08
C GLN A 409 9.17 10.41 30.21
N ARG A 410 9.49 9.12 30.27
CA ARG A 410 10.88 8.63 30.30
C ARG A 410 11.64 8.97 29.02
N HIS A 411 10.99 8.86 27.86
CA HIS A 411 11.60 9.24 26.58
C HIS A 411 11.79 10.76 26.52
N ARG A 412 10.76 11.54 26.84
CA ARG A 412 10.85 13.01 26.95
C ARG A 412 11.99 13.45 27.86
N ARG A 413 12.16 12.80 29.01
CA ARG A 413 13.26 13.11 29.94
C ARG A 413 14.62 13.05 29.23
N ALA A 414 14.85 12.05 28.38
CA ALA A 414 16.13 11.91 27.68
C ALA A 414 16.46 13.12 26.77
N THR A 415 15.46 13.87 26.33
CA THR A 415 15.61 15.06 25.47
C THR A 415 15.75 16.38 26.25
N LEU A 416 15.69 16.35 27.59
CA LEU A 416 15.73 17.55 28.43
C LEU A 416 17.15 17.90 28.94
N PRO A 417 17.39 19.16 29.37
CA PRO A 417 18.63 19.55 30.05
C PRO A 417 18.97 18.72 31.29
N ALA A 418 20.24 18.74 31.74
CA ALA A 418 20.72 17.89 32.85
C ALA A 418 19.96 18.10 34.19
N HIS A 419 19.65 19.34 34.56
CA HIS A 419 18.97 19.64 35.83
C HIS A 419 17.51 19.15 35.84
N THR A 420 16.78 19.31 34.73
CA THR A 420 15.41 18.79 34.56
C THR A 420 15.40 17.27 34.45
N ARG A 421 16.45 16.67 33.88
CA ARG A 421 16.64 15.20 33.90
C ARG A 421 16.77 14.66 35.31
N LEU A 422 17.60 15.28 36.16
CA LEU A 422 17.77 14.87 37.55
C LEU A 422 16.43 14.91 38.30
N TRP A 423 15.69 16.01 38.19
CA TRP A 423 14.35 16.12 38.77
C TRP A 423 13.39 15.05 38.22
N GLY A 424 13.44 14.79 36.92
CA GLY A 424 12.66 13.72 36.29
C GLY A 424 12.98 12.32 36.83
N HIS A 425 14.24 12.04 37.20
CA HIS A 425 14.59 10.77 37.86
C HIS A 425 13.98 10.65 39.25
N VAL A 426 13.98 11.74 40.03
CA VAL A 426 13.30 11.80 41.35
C VAL A 426 11.81 11.53 41.19
N GLN A 427 11.15 12.12 40.20
CA GLN A 427 9.72 11.89 39.91
C GLN A 427 9.41 10.44 39.46
N ASP A 428 10.30 9.81 38.69
CA ASP A 428 10.14 8.44 38.22
C ASP A 428 10.26 7.42 39.36
N VAL A 429 11.27 7.59 40.22
CA VAL A 429 11.54 6.71 41.38
C VAL A 429 10.46 6.87 42.45
N SER A 430 10.04 8.09 42.74
CA SER A 430 9.04 8.35 43.79
C SER A 430 7.65 7.87 43.38
N VAL A 431 7.09 8.40 42.30
CA VAL A 431 5.66 8.23 41.95
C VAL A 431 5.42 7.85 40.50
N GLY A 432 6.50 7.59 39.74
CA GLY A 432 6.42 7.27 38.31
C GLY A 432 5.73 8.36 37.52
N TYR A 433 6.06 9.64 37.77
CA TYR A 433 5.36 10.79 37.18
C TYR A 433 3.84 10.83 37.44
N GLY A 434 3.37 10.17 38.51
CA GLY A 434 1.96 10.06 38.86
C GLY A 434 1.24 8.89 38.19
N TYR A 435 1.93 8.08 37.37
CA TYR A 435 1.36 6.88 36.73
C TYR A 435 1.52 5.61 37.59
N ARG A 436 2.27 5.66 38.70
CA ARG A 436 2.49 4.53 39.63
C ARG A 436 2.29 4.98 41.09
N PRO A 437 1.07 5.37 41.50
CA PRO A 437 0.81 5.95 42.82
C PRO A 437 1.12 4.99 43.99
N LEU A 438 1.01 3.68 43.80
CA LEU A 438 1.35 2.69 44.83
C LEU A 438 2.81 2.77 45.33
N ARG A 439 3.74 3.29 44.51
CA ARG A 439 5.11 3.54 44.95
C ARG A 439 5.19 4.57 46.07
N ALA A 440 4.32 5.57 46.07
CA ALA A 440 4.26 6.55 47.14
C ALA A 440 3.90 5.88 48.48
N GLY A 441 2.99 4.90 48.47
CA GLY A 441 2.66 4.10 49.65
C GLY A 441 3.86 3.30 50.17
N LEU A 442 4.64 2.68 49.28
CA LEU A 442 5.88 1.98 49.65
C LEU A 442 6.93 2.94 50.26
N TRP A 443 7.08 4.14 49.70
CA TRP A 443 7.95 5.16 50.27
C TRP A 443 7.47 5.63 51.65
N LEU A 444 6.16 5.82 51.84
CA LEU A 444 5.59 6.14 53.15
C LEU A 444 5.85 5.04 54.17
N LEU A 445 5.69 3.77 53.79
CA LEU A 445 6.01 2.62 54.66
C LEU A 445 7.51 2.53 54.99
N ALA A 446 8.37 2.79 54.00
CA ALA A 446 9.82 2.80 54.21
C ALA A 446 10.25 3.93 55.15
N LEU A 447 9.71 5.14 54.95
CA LEU A 447 9.95 6.28 55.85
C LEU A 447 9.43 6.01 57.26
N LEU A 448 8.26 5.37 57.37
CA LEU A 448 7.69 4.96 58.64
C LEU A 448 8.60 3.98 59.37
N ALA A 449 9.10 2.95 58.68
CA ALA A 449 10.02 1.97 59.25
C ALA A 449 11.34 2.64 59.69
N CYS A 450 11.92 3.49 58.83
CA CYS A 450 13.16 4.20 59.16
C CYS A 450 13.00 5.15 60.36
N GLY A 451 11.92 5.94 60.39
CA GLY A 451 11.63 6.83 61.52
C GLY A 451 11.36 6.06 62.80
N ALA A 452 10.54 5.01 62.75
CA ALA A 452 10.23 4.18 63.91
C ALA A 452 11.49 3.50 64.47
N LEU A 453 12.38 2.99 63.62
CA LEU A 453 13.67 2.44 64.04
C LEU A 453 14.57 3.49 64.69
N TYR A 454 14.66 4.68 64.10
CA TYR A 454 15.47 5.78 64.65
C TYR A 454 14.97 6.21 66.03
N PHE A 455 13.66 6.48 66.17
CA PHE A 455 13.08 6.96 67.43
C PHE A 455 12.90 5.87 68.49
N ALA A 456 12.87 4.59 68.10
CA ALA A 456 12.98 3.50 69.06
C ALA A 456 14.38 3.44 69.70
N GLN A 457 15.43 3.79 68.96
CA GLN A 457 16.80 3.88 69.47
C GLN A 457 17.09 5.23 70.16
N HIS A 458 16.44 6.30 69.70
CA HIS A 458 16.63 7.67 70.18
C HIS A 458 15.29 8.26 70.60
N THR A 459 14.76 7.78 71.72
CA THR A 459 13.47 8.23 72.24
C THR A 459 13.53 9.73 72.57
N PRO A 460 12.66 10.57 71.96
CA PRO A 460 12.59 11.99 72.26
C PRO A 460 12.20 12.24 73.72
N ALA A 461 12.66 13.36 74.27
CA ALA A 461 12.28 13.74 75.63
C ALA A 461 10.83 14.23 75.66
N PRO A 462 10.04 13.84 76.68
CA PRO A 462 8.69 14.38 76.87
C PRO A 462 8.78 15.88 77.20
N LEU A 463 7.87 16.68 76.63
CA LEU A 463 7.77 18.11 76.90
C LEU A 463 7.25 18.39 78.33
N GLU A 464 6.24 17.63 78.77
CA GLU A 464 5.72 17.63 80.14
C GLU A 464 5.67 16.19 80.67
N ALA A 465 6.66 15.80 81.47
CA ALA A 465 6.82 14.41 81.94
C ALA A 465 5.60 13.84 82.70
N ALA A 466 4.81 14.70 83.35
CA ALA A 466 3.62 14.29 84.10
C ALA A 466 2.36 14.05 83.24
N LYS A 467 2.36 14.48 81.97
CA LYS A 467 1.19 14.39 81.06
C LYS A 467 1.46 13.64 79.76
N ALA A 468 2.71 13.26 79.50
CA ALA A 468 3.07 12.54 78.28
C ALA A 468 2.53 11.10 78.29
N PRO A 469 1.82 10.64 77.24
CA PRO A 469 1.42 9.24 77.11
C PRO A 469 2.66 8.35 76.94
N PRO A 470 2.58 7.02 77.18
CA PRO A 470 3.71 6.13 76.92
C PRO A 470 4.23 6.27 75.49
N PHE A 471 5.55 6.44 75.32
CA PHE A 471 6.15 6.67 74.01
C PHE A 471 5.98 5.45 73.11
N ASN A 472 5.50 5.67 71.89
CA ASN A 472 5.47 4.65 70.85
C ASN A 472 6.10 5.19 69.56
N ALA A 473 7.26 4.66 69.20
CA ALA A 473 8.04 5.13 68.04
C ALA A 473 7.28 5.03 66.70
N VAL A 474 6.40 4.03 66.54
CA VAL A 474 5.60 3.86 65.31
C VAL A 474 4.54 4.94 65.22
N PHE A 475 3.74 5.14 66.27
CA PHE A 475 2.70 6.17 66.28
C PHE A 475 3.27 7.59 66.29
N TYR A 476 4.40 7.81 66.95
CA TYR A 476 5.14 9.07 66.85
C TYR A 476 5.60 9.36 65.41
N THR A 477 6.12 8.36 64.70
CA THR A 477 6.53 8.52 63.30
C THR A 477 5.33 8.68 62.37
N LEU A 478 4.20 8.01 62.65
CA LEU A 478 2.94 8.21 61.92
C LEU A 478 2.42 9.65 62.07
N ASP A 479 2.48 10.23 63.28
CA ASP A 479 2.09 11.64 63.50
C ASP A 479 2.93 12.60 62.66
N LEU A 480 4.21 12.30 62.46
CA LEU A 480 5.08 13.10 61.62
C LEU A 480 4.81 12.91 60.11
N LEU A 481 4.46 11.70 59.67
CA LEU A 481 4.30 11.37 58.25
C LEU A 481 2.90 11.58 57.69
N VAL A 482 1.85 11.45 58.50
CA VAL A 482 0.45 11.49 58.06
C VAL A 482 -0.17 12.82 58.51
N PRO A 483 -0.18 13.84 57.64
CA PRO A 483 -0.51 15.22 58.06
C PRO A 483 -1.98 15.44 58.48
N ILE A 484 -2.85 14.45 58.30
CA ILE A 484 -4.31 14.58 58.51
C ILE A 484 -4.74 13.97 59.84
N ILE A 485 -3.96 13.04 60.41
CA ILE A 485 -4.33 12.28 61.60
C ILE A 485 -3.25 12.47 62.66
N THR A 486 -3.67 12.80 63.89
CA THR A 486 -2.79 12.81 65.06
C THR A 486 -3.21 11.72 66.04
N PHE A 487 -2.24 10.94 66.49
CA PHE A 487 -2.29 9.89 67.50
C PHE A 487 -1.79 10.40 68.86
N GLY A 488 -1.49 11.71 68.98
CA GLY A 488 -1.17 12.38 70.24
C GLY A 488 0.26 12.20 70.76
N GLN A 489 1.16 11.63 69.95
CA GLN A 489 2.56 11.41 70.31
C GLN A 489 3.43 12.62 69.92
N GLU A 490 3.30 13.16 68.70
CA GLU A 490 4.06 14.33 68.22
C GLU A 490 3.99 15.55 69.15
N PRO A 491 2.81 16.00 69.62
CA PRO A 491 2.73 17.19 70.47
C PRO A 491 3.24 16.95 71.90
N ALA A 492 3.45 15.70 72.32
CA ALA A 492 3.91 15.37 73.67
C ALA A 492 5.45 15.24 73.78
N TYR A 493 6.15 15.13 72.66
CA TYR A 493 7.55 14.69 72.59
C TYR A 493 8.39 15.57 71.66
N ALA A 494 9.49 16.13 72.19
CA ALA A 494 10.36 17.05 71.43
C ALA A 494 11.71 16.39 71.09
N PRO A 495 11.97 16.06 69.81
CA PRO A 495 13.24 15.53 69.37
C PRO A 495 14.26 16.68 69.29
N ARG A 496 15.52 16.40 69.65
CA ARG A 496 16.62 17.39 69.61
C ARG A 496 17.75 16.89 68.72
N GLY A 497 18.55 17.82 68.22
CA GLY A 497 19.72 17.50 67.41
C GLY A 497 19.33 16.79 66.10
N PRO A 498 19.95 15.64 65.75
CA PRO A 498 19.65 14.94 64.50
C PRO A 498 18.17 14.50 64.36
N GLY A 499 17.49 14.17 65.47
CA GLY A 499 16.08 13.77 65.44
C GLY A 499 15.12 14.89 65.04
N GLN A 500 15.48 16.16 65.30
CA GLN A 500 14.68 17.31 64.88
C GLN A 500 14.70 17.48 63.36
N TRP A 501 15.88 17.38 62.76
CA TRP A 501 16.04 17.43 61.30
C TRP A 501 15.34 16.25 60.61
N LEU A 502 15.42 15.05 61.19
CA LEU A 502 14.68 13.89 60.70
C LEU A 502 13.16 14.14 60.75
N SER A 503 12.66 14.75 61.83
CA SER A 503 11.23 15.06 61.96
C SER A 503 10.76 16.04 60.87
N TYR A 504 11.53 17.11 60.60
CA TYR A 504 11.22 18.03 59.51
C TYR A 504 11.26 17.35 58.13
N ALA A 505 12.21 16.44 57.90
CA ALA A 505 12.28 15.66 56.67
C ALA A 505 11.07 14.74 56.50
N LEU A 506 10.67 14.03 57.56
CA LEU A 506 9.49 13.16 57.58
C LEU A 506 8.20 13.94 57.32
N ILE A 507 8.00 15.08 57.99
CA ILE A 507 6.83 15.95 57.78
C ILE A 507 6.76 16.43 56.32
N THR A 508 7.87 16.95 55.80
CA THR A 508 7.92 17.47 54.43
C THR A 508 7.66 16.35 53.40
N ALA A 509 8.29 15.19 53.57
CA ALA A 509 8.09 14.03 52.70
C ALA A 509 6.64 13.50 52.79
N GLY A 510 6.07 13.47 53.99
CA GLY A 510 4.69 13.08 54.27
C GLY A 510 3.70 13.91 53.47
N TRP A 511 3.81 15.25 53.50
CA TRP A 511 2.96 16.15 52.71
C TRP A 511 3.10 15.92 51.19
N ILE A 512 4.33 15.76 50.67
CA ILE A 512 4.58 15.56 49.24
C ILE A 512 4.01 14.21 48.75
N LEU A 513 4.21 13.14 49.51
CA LEU A 513 3.75 11.80 49.14
C LEU A 513 2.23 11.66 49.34
N ALA A 514 1.68 12.16 50.44
CA ALA A 514 0.25 12.11 50.73
C ALA A 514 -0.57 12.85 49.66
N THR A 515 -0.16 14.06 49.26
CA THR A 515 -0.82 14.81 48.17
C THR A 515 -0.81 14.03 46.85
N THR A 516 0.26 13.28 46.57
CA THR A 516 0.36 12.46 45.36
C THR A 516 -0.53 11.22 45.41
N VAL A 517 -0.63 10.55 46.57
CA VAL A 517 -1.55 9.42 46.78
C VAL A 517 -2.98 9.89 46.64
N THR A 518 -3.37 11.00 47.29
CA THR A 518 -4.72 11.56 47.21
C THR A 518 -5.08 11.95 45.78
N ALA A 519 -4.17 12.57 45.02
CA ALA A 519 -4.39 12.88 43.62
C ALA A 519 -4.53 11.61 42.74
N GLY A 520 -3.79 10.55 43.04
CA GLY A 520 -3.91 9.26 42.35
C GLY A 520 -5.21 8.52 42.66
N VAL A 521 -5.64 8.52 43.92
CA VAL A 521 -6.89 7.89 44.38
C VAL A 521 -8.11 8.67 43.89
N SER A 522 -8.09 10.01 43.94
CA SER A 522 -9.19 10.83 43.41
C SER A 522 -9.39 10.64 41.90
N ARG A 523 -8.32 10.48 41.12
CA ARG A 523 -8.41 10.15 39.68
C ARG A 523 -8.96 8.75 39.38
N THR A 524 -8.85 7.82 40.32
CA THR A 524 -9.42 6.46 40.17
C THR A 524 -10.87 6.40 40.61
N LEU A 525 -11.27 7.21 41.60
CA LEU A 525 -12.66 7.29 42.09
C LEU A 525 -13.58 8.11 41.18
N ASN A 526 -13.11 9.19 40.54
CA ASN A 526 -13.91 9.99 39.60
C ASN A 526 -14.17 9.33 38.23
N ARG A 527 -13.94 8.01 38.10
CA ARG A 527 -14.14 7.23 36.88
C ARG A 527 -15.09 6.04 37.04
N GLN A 528 -15.76 5.94 38.20
CA GLN A 528 -17.02 5.21 38.35
C GLN A 528 -18.16 6.21 38.22
#